data_AF-A0A2H6LR92-F1
#
_entry.id   AF-A0A2H6LR92-F1
#
_cell.length_a   1.000
_cell.length_b   1.000
_cell.length_c   1.000
_cell.angle_alpha   90.00
_cell.angle_beta   90.00
_cell.angle_gamma   90.00
#
_symmetry.space_group_name_H-M   'P 1'
#
loop_
_entity.id
_entity.type
_entity.pdbx_description
1 polymer ?
#
loop_
_entity_poly.entity_id
_entity_poly.type
_entity_poly.pdbx_seq_one_letter_code
_entity_poly.pdbx_strand_id
1 'polypeptide(L)'
;MIQELCTCSNTYAKYSSLINPYPENSESLGSLETLNQLIITPVINKFGAENFKLTYGFCSKNLLKFLNREKSRICVKVDQHMSYEINSRGNYYCKHLGAACDFVITGIDSRKVISYLKTLNFDSIYYYGADRPIHVSWSAKSRRKIWEFTAQNTPKPYSNYYCV
;
A
#
# COMPACT_ATOMS: atom_id res chain seq x y z
N MET A 1 2.79 -11.62 8.92
CA MET A 1 2.26 -10.72 7.87
C MET A 1 1.14 -9.77 8.31
N ILE A 2 -0.08 -10.20 8.68
CA ILE A 2 -1.19 -9.24 8.99
C ILE A 2 -0.80 -8.25 10.10
N GLN A 3 -0.21 -8.75 11.19
CA GLN A 3 0.32 -7.91 12.26
C GLN A 3 1.34 -6.89 11.72
N GLU A 4 2.27 -7.30 10.85
CA GLU A 4 3.26 -6.41 10.24
C GLU A 4 2.60 -5.34 9.36
N LEU A 5 1.60 -5.72 8.53
CA LEU A 5 0.84 -4.77 7.74
C LEU A 5 0.17 -3.70 8.60
N CYS A 6 -0.32 -4.05 9.79
CA CYS A 6 -0.97 -3.11 10.69
C CYS A 6 0.04 -2.24 11.47
N THR A 7 1.27 -2.73 11.69
CA THR A 7 2.22 -2.12 12.64
C THR A 7 3.51 -1.58 12.02
N CYS A 8 3.75 -1.76 10.71
CA CYS A 8 5.00 -1.38 10.05
C CYS A 8 5.25 0.13 9.88
N SER A 9 4.26 0.98 10.12
CA SER A 9 4.41 2.43 9.90
C SER A 9 5.23 3.13 10.99
N ASN A 10 6.04 4.12 10.61
CA ASN A 10 6.79 4.94 11.57
C ASN A 10 5.88 5.68 12.55
N THR A 11 4.73 6.18 12.09
CA THR A 11 3.75 6.86 12.96
C THR A 11 3.16 5.89 13.99
N TYR A 12 2.90 4.63 13.63
CA TYR A 12 2.51 3.62 14.62
C TYR A 12 3.63 3.36 15.62
N ALA A 13 4.87 3.16 15.16
CA ALA A 13 6.01 2.91 16.04
C ALA A 13 6.19 4.01 17.10
N LYS A 14 5.94 5.28 16.72
CA LYS A 14 6.03 6.45 17.60
C LYS A 14 4.90 6.57 18.62
N TYR A 15 3.70 6.07 18.31
CA TYR A 15 2.49 6.26 19.12
C TYR A 15 1.78 4.94 19.44
N SER A 16 2.51 3.83 19.50
CA SER A 16 1.95 2.48 19.59
C SER A 16 1.06 2.27 20.82
N SER A 17 1.35 2.94 21.93
CA SER A 17 0.53 2.92 23.16
C SER A 17 -0.82 3.63 23.02
N LEU A 18 -1.01 4.45 21.97
CA LEU A 18 -2.19 5.29 21.75
C LEU A 18 -2.97 4.93 20.47
N ILE A 19 -2.50 3.93 19.73
CA ILE A 19 -3.08 3.54 18.44
C ILE A 19 -3.52 2.08 18.51
N ASN A 20 -4.80 1.83 18.29
CA ASN A 20 -5.22 0.51 17.81
C ASN A 20 -4.90 0.41 16.31
N PRO A 21 -3.96 -0.45 15.88
CA PRO A 21 -3.53 -0.53 14.49
C PRO A 21 -4.43 -1.43 13.64
N TYR A 22 -5.34 -2.18 14.24
CA TYR A 22 -6.07 -3.24 13.56
C TYR A 22 -7.37 -2.73 12.92
N PRO A 23 -7.89 -3.42 11.89
CA PRO A 23 -9.15 -3.04 11.27
C PRO A 23 -10.35 -3.16 12.21
N GLU A 24 -11.32 -2.27 12.04
CA GLU A 24 -12.62 -2.34 12.73
C GLU A 24 -13.66 -3.06 11.86
N ASN A 25 -13.54 -2.96 10.53
CA ASN A 25 -14.38 -3.71 9.59
C ASN A 25 -13.73 -5.09 9.29
N SER A 26 -14.51 -6.17 9.42
CA SER A 26 -14.07 -7.53 9.09
C SER A 26 -13.72 -7.70 7.61
N GLU A 27 -14.37 -6.96 6.70
CA GLU A 27 -14.03 -6.97 5.27
C GLU A 27 -12.60 -6.46 5.02
N SER A 28 -12.12 -5.52 5.83
CA SER A 28 -10.74 -5.02 5.75
C SER A 28 -9.74 -6.13 6.08
N LEU A 29 -10.03 -6.97 7.07
CA LEU A 29 -9.15 -8.09 7.43
C LEU A 29 -9.01 -9.09 6.29
N GLY A 30 -10.14 -9.57 5.74
CA GLY A 30 -10.12 -10.48 4.58
C GLY A 30 -9.44 -9.85 3.37
N SER A 31 -9.54 -8.53 3.24
CA SER A 31 -8.85 -7.82 2.16
C SER A 31 -7.34 -7.73 2.35
N LEU A 32 -6.84 -7.60 3.58
CA LEU A 32 -5.42 -7.65 3.88
C LEU A 32 -4.83 -9.05 3.69
N GLU A 33 -5.60 -10.09 4.02
CA GLU A 33 -5.22 -11.48 3.74
C GLU A 33 -5.09 -11.73 2.25
N THR A 34 -6.03 -11.22 1.45
CA THR A 34 -5.97 -11.33 -0.01
C THR A 34 -4.79 -10.54 -0.59
N LEU A 35 -4.47 -9.35 -0.05
CA LEU A 35 -3.26 -8.59 -0.43
C LEU A 35 -2.01 -9.44 -0.18
N ASN A 36 -1.94 -10.09 0.98
CA ASN A 36 -0.83 -10.96 1.32
C ASN A 36 -0.69 -12.12 0.32
N GLN A 37 -1.79 -12.79 0.01
CA GLN A 37 -1.79 -13.95 -0.90
C GLN A 37 -1.45 -13.56 -2.34
N LEU A 38 -2.03 -12.47 -2.86
CA LEU A 38 -1.91 -12.10 -4.27
C LEU A 38 -0.67 -11.29 -4.59
N ILE A 39 -0.10 -10.57 -3.61
CA ILE A 39 0.99 -9.62 -3.84
C ILE A 39 2.20 -9.93 -2.96
N ILE A 40 2.05 -9.88 -1.64
CA ILE A 40 3.21 -9.92 -0.74
C ILE A 40 3.92 -11.27 -0.77
N THR A 41 3.17 -12.37 -0.69
CA THR A 41 3.73 -13.74 -0.73
C THR A 41 4.45 -14.01 -2.05
N PRO A 42 3.87 -13.73 -3.25
CA PRO A 42 4.60 -13.83 -4.50
C PRO A 42 5.87 -12.96 -4.57
N VAL A 43 5.82 -11.72 -4.08
CA VAL A 43 6.99 -10.82 -4.04
C VAL A 43 8.10 -11.40 -3.15
N ILE A 44 7.77 -11.87 -1.95
CA ILE A 44 8.71 -12.52 -1.03
C ILE A 44 9.30 -13.76 -1.68
N ASN A 45 8.47 -14.62 -2.30
CA ASN A 45 8.94 -15.83 -2.97
C ASN A 45 9.88 -15.52 -4.14
N LYS A 46 9.70 -14.37 -4.81
CA LYS A 46 10.52 -13.96 -5.95
C LYS A 46 11.83 -13.31 -5.54
N PHE A 47 11.83 -12.48 -4.49
CA PHE A 47 12.94 -11.59 -4.15
C PHE A 47 13.62 -11.91 -2.81
N GLY A 48 13.14 -12.89 -2.05
CA GLY A 48 13.67 -13.25 -0.74
C GLY A 48 13.00 -12.46 0.39
N ALA A 49 12.66 -13.16 1.47
CA ALA A 49 12.01 -12.57 2.65
C ALA A 49 12.94 -11.58 3.38
N GLU A 50 14.24 -11.87 3.40
CA GLU A 50 15.28 -11.05 3.99
C GLU A 50 15.47 -9.70 3.29
N ASN A 51 15.11 -9.62 2.00
CA ASN A 51 15.22 -8.40 1.21
C ASN A 51 13.93 -7.57 1.27
N PHE A 52 12.80 -8.18 1.63
CA PHE A 52 11.49 -7.53 1.66
C PHE A 52 11.29 -6.72 2.94
N LYS A 53 11.03 -5.41 2.79
CA LYS A 53 10.75 -4.51 3.91
C LYS A 53 9.48 -3.72 3.69
N LEU A 54 8.46 -4.01 4.50
CA LEU A 54 7.28 -3.15 4.61
C LEU A 54 7.66 -1.80 5.22
N THR A 55 7.08 -0.74 4.65
CA THR A 55 7.27 0.64 5.10
C THR A 55 5.94 1.30 5.44
N TYR A 56 4.85 0.85 4.81
CA TYR A 56 3.49 1.25 5.13
C TYR A 56 2.50 0.15 4.73
N GLY A 57 1.40 0.04 5.45
CA GLY A 57 0.43 -1.04 5.28
C GLY A 57 -0.99 -0.57 5.60
N PHE A 58 -1.71 -1.27 6.46
CA PHE A 58 -3.07 -0.87 6.81
C PHE A 58 -3.09 0.44 7.60
N CYS A 59 -4.02 1.32 7.25
CA CYS A 59 -4.29 2.56 7.98
C CYS A 59 -5.59 2.43 8.77
N SER A 60 -5.48 2.21 10.09
CA SER A 60 -6.66 2.25 10.96
C SER A 60 -7.18 3.68 11.11
N LYS A 61 -8.44 3.85 11.51
CA LYS A 61 -9.01 5.16 11.85
C LYS A 61 -8.20 5.86 12.95
N ASN A 62 -7.64 5.10 13.88
CA ASN A 62 -6.83 5.64 14.96
C ASN A 62 -5.49 6.16 14.42
N LEU A 63 -4.82 5.39 13.55
CA LEU A 63 -3.58 5.82 12.88
C LEU A 63 -3.81 7.06 12.01
N LEU A 64 -4.94 7.11 11.29
CA LEU A 64 -5.34 8.26 10.48
C LEU A 64 -5.40 9.57 11.28
N LYS A 65 -5.87 9.53 12.54
CA LYS A 65 -5.90 10.72 13.42
C LYS A 65 -4.48 11.26 13.67
N PHE A 66 -3.51 10.38 13.91
CA PHE A 66 -2.12 10.77 14.15
C PHE A 66 -1.43 11.24 12.87
N LEU A 67 -1.66 10.58 11.73
CA LEU A 67 -1.14 11.03 10.44
C LEU A 67 -1.63 12.45 10.09
N ASN A 68 -2.89 12.76 10.36
CA ASN A 68 -3.43 14.12 10.19
C ASN A 68 -2.77 15.12 11.15
N ARG A 69 -2.56 14.75 12.42
CA ARG A 69 -1.87 15.59 13.41
C ARG A 69 -0.44 15.91 12.99
N GLU A 70 0.26 14.94 12.40
CA GLU A 70 1.62 15.10 11.88
C GLU A 70 1.67 15.81 10.52
N LYS A 71 0.52 16.16 9.94
CA LYS A 71 0.40 16.73 8.59
C LYS A 71 1.04 15.84 7.52
N SER A 72 0.99 14.53 7.72
CA SER A 72 1.47 13.54 6.76
C SER A 72 0.70 13.65 5.45
N ARG A 73 1.39 13.48 4.33
CA ARG A 73 0.77 13.48 2.99
C ARG A 73 0.07 12.15 2.78
N ILE A 74 -1.24 12.12 3.01
CA ILE A 74 -2.09 10.93 2.83
C ILE A 74 -3.26 11.26 1.91
N CYS A 75 -3.70 10.29 1.11
CA CYS A 75 -4.84 10.47 0.21
C CYS A 75 -5.90 9.36 0.38
N VAL A 76 -6.54 9.32 1.54
CA VAL A 76 -7.50 8.26 1.93
C VAL A 76 -8.69 8.04 0.97
N LYS A 77 -8.95 8.98 0.05
CA LYS A 77 -10.04 8.88 -0.94
C LYS A 77 -9.70 7.98 -2.14
N VAL A 78 -8.42 7.86 -2.46
CA VAL A 78 -7.92 7.13 -3.64
C VAL A 78 -6.88 6.07 -3.28
N ASP A 79 -6.40 6.10 -2.04
CA ASP A 79 -5.40 5.19 -1.52
C ASP A 79 -6.07 4.09 -0.68
N GLN A 80 -5.78 2.84 -1.01
CA GLN A 80 -6.45 1.66 -0.48
C GLN A 80 -5.84 1.17 0.85
N HIS A 81 -4.94 1.93 1.48
CA HIS A 81 -4.44 1.63 2.84
C HIS A 81 -5.55 1.60 3.91
N MET A 82 -6.64 2.36 3.74
CA MET A 82 -7.82 2.30 4.62
C MET A 82 -8.71 1.06 4.36
N SER A 83 -8.41 0.28 3.32
CA SER A 83 -9.17 -0.89 2.91
C SER A 83 -10.70 -0.65 2.84
N TYR A 84 -11.50 -1.51 3.46
CA TYR A 84 -12.96 -1.42 3.53
C TYR A 84 -13.46 -0.62 4.74
N GLU A 85 -12.62 0.19 5.38
CA GLU A 85 -13.05 1.01 6.50
C GLU A 85 -14.11 2.04 6.08
N ILE A 86 -15.11 2.20 6.94
CA ILE A 86 -16.22 3.15 6.77
C ILE A 86 -16.08 4.33 7.75
N ASN A 87 -16.38 5.53 7.27
CA ASN A 87 -16.41 6.71 8.13
C ASN A 87 -17.69 6.76 8.98
N SER A 88 -17.78 7.75 9.88
CA SER A 88 -18.94 7.94 10.75
C SER A 88 -20.25 8.24 10.03
N ARG A 89 -20.21 8.53 8.72
CA ARG A 89 -21.38 8.73 7.85
C ARG A 89 -21.75 7.47 7.07
N GLY A 90 -21.17 6.31 7.40
CA GLY A 90 -21.43 5.03 6.74
C GLY A 90 -20.87 4.91 5.32
N ASN A 91 -19.97 5.81 4.90
CA ASN A 91 -19.34 5.75 3.58
C ASN A 91 -17.93 5.17 3.67
N TYR A 92 -17.52 4.36 2.70
CA TYR A 92 -16.13 3.92 2.57
C TYR A 92 -15.17 5.11 2.45
N TYR A 93 -14.01 5.02 3.10
CA TYR A 93 -12.95 6.02 2.95
C TYR A 93 -12.44 6.06 1.51
N CYS A 94 -12.12 4.89 0.94
CA CYS A 94 -11.64 4.73 -0.42
C CYS A 94 -12.66 3.94 -1.26
N LYS A 95 -13.19 4.54 -2.32
CA LYS A 95 -14.19 3.89 -3.19
C LYS A 95 -13.60 2.80 -4.09
N HIS A 96 -12.28 2.71 -4.19
CA HIS A 96 -11.61 1.66 -4.97
C HIS A 96 -11.63 0.30 -4.26
N LEU A 97 -11.86 0.31 -2.93
CA LEU A 97 -11.91 -0.89 -2.08
C LEU A 97 -10.64 -1.74 -2.21
N GLY A 98 -10.59 -2.91 -1.60
CA GLY A 98 -9.38 -3.74 -1.60
C GLY A 98 -8.37 -3.29 -0.54
N ALA A 99 -7.07 -3.51 -0.75
CA ALA A 99 -6.04 -3.11 0.20
C ALA A 99 -4.72 -2.77 -0.50
N ALA A 100 -3.84 -2.03 0.19
CA ALA A 100 -2.54 -1.63 -0.32
C ALA A 100 -1.41 -1.79 0.71
N CYS A 101 -0.18 -1.87 0.21
CA CYS A 101 1.03 -1.78 1.00
C CYS A 101 2.13 -1.03 0.24
N ASP A 102 3.06 -0.48 1.01
CA ASP A 102 4.29 0.13 0.50
C ASP A 102 5.49 -0.66 1.02
N PHE A 103 6.38 -1.08 0.13
CA PHE A 103 7.55 -1.85 0.50
C PHE A 103 8.77 -1.51 -0.35
N VAL A 104 9.94 -1.92 0.16
CA VAL A 104 11.23 -1.89 -0.56
C VAL A 104 11.75 -3.31 -0.67
N ILE A 105 12.40 -3.63 -1.79
CA ILE A 105 13.26 -4.81 -1.91
C ILE A 105 14.72 -4.33 -1.85
N THR A 106 15.41 -4.68 -0.78
CA THR A 106 16.79 -4.22 -0.54
C THR A 106 17.71 -4.64 -1.69
N GLY A 107 18.49 -3.70 -2.20
CA GLY A 107 19.44 -3.94 -3.29
C GLY A 107 18.83 -4.13 -4.68
N ILE A 108 17.50 -4.01 -4.84
CA ILE A 108 16.82 -4.18 -6.12
C ILE A 108 16.17 -2.87 -6.55
N ASP A 109 16.50 -2.45 -7.77
CA ASP A 109 15.86 -1.31 -8.42
C ASP A 109 14.34 -1.51 -8.50
N SER A 110 13.59 -0.53 -8.01
CA SER A 110 12.13 -0.59 -7.96
C SER A 110 11.47 -0.84 -9.33
N ARG A 111 12.11 -0.47 -10.44
CA ARG A 111 11.64 -0.76 -11.79
C ARG A 111 11.60 -2.27 -12.07
N LYS A 112 12.59 -3.03 -11.59
CA LYS A 112 12.61 -4.50 -11.72
C LYS A 112 11.50 -5.15 -10.90
N VAL A 113 11.25 -4.63 -9.71
CA VAL A 113 10.14 -5.09 -8.86
C VAL A 113 8.80 -4.79 -9.53
N ILE A 114 8.60 -3.59 -10.09
CA ILE A 114 7.40 -3.23 -10.85
C ILE A 114 7.21 -4.16 -12.06
N SER A 115 8.26 -4.49 -12.80
CA SER A 115 8.18 -5.46 -13.90
C SER A 115 7.66 -6.82 -13.45
N TYR A 116 8.01 -7.28 -12.25
CA TYR A 116 7.42 -8.48 -11.66
C TYR A 116 5.99 -8.26 -11.19
N LEU A 117 5.70 -7.17 -10.46
CA LEU A 117 4.34 -6.85 -10.01
C LEU A 117 3.34 -6.79 -11.17
N LYS A 118 3.78 -6.39 -12.37
CA LYS A 118 2.96 -6.41 -13.61
C LYS A 118 2.36 -7.78 -13.92
N THR A 119 3.00 -8.88 -13.50
CA THR A 119 2.49 -10.25 -13.73
C THR A 119 1.47 -10.70 -12.68
N LEU A 120 1.38 -10.00 -11.54
CA LEU A 120 0.47 -10.31 -10.45
C LEU A 120 -0.88 -9.60 -10.60
N ASN A 121 -1.89 -10.00 -9.83
CA ASN A 121 -3.22 -9.38 -9.84
C ASN A 121 -3.29 -8.09 -8.97
N PHE A 122 -2.51 -7.08 -9.35
CA PHE A 122 -2.57 -5.74 -8.73
C PHE A 122 -3.72 -4.90 -9.30
N ASP A 123 -4.18 -3.91 -8.54
CA ASP A 123 -5.10 -2.84 -8.97
C ASP A 123 -4.35 -1.58 -9.41
N SER A 124 -3.55 -0.99 -8.53
CA SER A 124 -2.72 0.18 -8.83
C SER A 124 -1.29 0.02 -8.31
N ILE A 125 -0.32 0.57 -9.03
CA ILE A 125 1.09 0.67 -8.61
C ILE A 125 1.49 2.15 -8.70
N TYR A 126 2.21 2.66 -7.68
CA TYR A 126 2.84 3.97 -7.75
C TYR A 126 4.35 3.85 -7.57
N TYR A 127 5.07 4.39 -8.54
CA TYR A 127 6.52 4.48 -8.58
C TYR A 127 6.98 5.85 -8.10
N TYR A 128 7.80 5.87 -7.04
CA TYR A 128 8.31 7.11 -6.45
C TYR A 128 9.80 7.37 -6.73
N GLY A 129 10.48 6.48 -7.47
CA GLY A 129 11.92 6.51 -7.73
C GLY A 129 12.56 5.14 -7.55
N ALA A 130 13.78 4.95 -8.09
CA ALA A 130 14.44 3.64 -8.12
C ALA A 130 14.71 3.08 -6.72
N ASP A 131 15.08 3.95 -5.78
CA ASP A 131 15.48 3.59 -4.40
C ASP A 131 14.40 3.95 -3.36
N ARG A 132 13.17 4.17 -3.81
CA ARG A 132 12.03 4.56 -2.96
C ARG A 132 11.08 3.37 -2.80
N PRO A 133 10.29 3.30 -1.72
CA PRO A 133 9.25 2.28 -1.61
C PRO A 133 8.33 2.28 -2.83
N ILE A 134 7.84 1.10 -3.19
CA ILE A 134 6.79 0.94 -4.20
C ILE A 134 5.47 0.81 -3.46
N HIS A 135 4.49 1.60 -3.86
CA HIS A 135 3.11 1.35 -3.49
C HIS A 135 2.49 0.35 -4.45
N VAL A 136 1.80 -0.64 -3.91
CA VAL A 136 0.95 -1.52 -4.69
C VAL A 136 -0.34 -1.84 -3.94
N SER A 137 -1.44 -1.86 -4.70
CA SER A 137 -2.75 -2.23 -4.20
C SER A 137 -3.33 -3.40 -4.98
N TRP A 138 -4.33 -4.04 -4.40
CA TRP A 138 -5.22 -4.97 -5.09
C TRP A 138 -6.67 -4.56 -4.85
N SER A 139 -7.57 -4.96 -5.75
CA SER A 139 -9.03 -4.82 -5.60
C SER A 139 -9.71 -5.93 -6.41
N ALA A 140 -10.91 -6.33 -5.99
CA ALA A 140 -11.73 -7.30 -6.72
C ALA A 140 -12.05 -6.82 -8.16
N LYS A 141 -12.10 -5.50 -8.37
CA LYS A 141 -12.26 -4.88 -9.69
C LYS A 141 -11.00 -4.11 -10.05
N SER A 142 -9.95 -4.85 -10.39
CA SER A 142 -8.64 -4.28 -10.72
C SER A 142 -8.69 -3.32 -11.91
N ARG A 143 -8.08 -2.16 -11.75
CA ARG A 143 -7.93 -1.11 -12.78
C ARG A 143 -6.64 -1.23 -13.60
N ARG A 144 -5.67 -2.02 -13.13
CA ARG A 144 -4.37 -2.27 -13.77
C ARG A 144 -3.57 -0.98 -14.09
N LYS A 145 -3.60 0.01 -13.20
CA LYS A 145 -2.94 1.32 -13.42
C LYS A 145 -1.55 1.39 -12.80
N ILE A 146 -0.59 1.96 -13.51
CA ILE A 146 0.75 2.24 -12.99
C ILE A 146 1.03 3.72 -13.16
N TRP A 147 1.42 4.37 -12.08
CA TRP A 147 1.67 5.79 -12.00
C TRP A 147 3.11 6.05 -11.61
N GLU A 148 3.65 7.17 -12.07
CA GLU A 148 4.85 7.79 -11.53
C GLU A 148 4.59 9.27 -11.29
N PHE A 149 5.51 9.96 -10.63
CA PHE A 149 5.35 11.36 -10.28
C PHE A 149 6.28 12.25 -11.07
N THR A 150 5.77 13.40 -11.50
CA THR A 150 6.59 14.49 -12.03
C THR A 150 7.44 15.12 -10.92
N ALA A 151 8.40 15.97 -11.28
CA ALA A 151 9.16 16.77 -10.31
C ALA A 151 8.24 17.68 -9.45
N GLN A 152 7.07 18.05 -9.97
CA GLN A 152 6.04 18.81 -9.27
C GLN A 152 5.12 17.93 -8.40
N ASN A 153 5.46 16.66 -8.18
CA ASN A 153 4.70 15.70 -7.38
C ASN A 153 3.26 15.50 -7.87
N THR A 154 3.07 15.52 -9.20
CA THR A 154 1.79 15.22 -9.85
C THR A 154 1.85 13.82 -10.47
N PRO A 155 0.84 12.96 -10.27
CA PRO A 155 0.84 11.64 -10.87
C PRO A 155 0.66 11.73 -12.39
N LYS A 156 1.45 10.97 -13.13
CA LYS A 156 1.33 10.74 -14.58
C LYS A 156 1.41 9.23 -14.88
N PRO A 157 0.88 8.76 -16.01
CA PRO A 157 1.06 7.37 -16.43
C PRO A 157 2.55 6.99 -16.49
N TYR A 158 2.89 5.81 -15.99
CA TYR A 158 4.27 5.34 -15.96
C TYR A 158 4.86 5.18 -17.37
N SER A 159 5.89 5.95 -17.73
CA SER A 159 6.40 6.00 -19.10
C SER A 159 7.14 4.74 -19.55
N ASN A 160 7.74 3.97 -18.63
CA ASN A 160 8.39 2.69 -18.94
C ASN A 160 7.39 1.54 -19.19
N TYR A 161 6.11 1.85 -19.43
CA TYR A 161 5.09 0.84 -19.72
C TYR A 161 5.41 -0.01 -20.97
N TYR A 162 6.12 0.59 -21.95
CA TYR A 162 6.34 0.06 -23.29
C TYR A 162 7.74 -0.50 -23.57
N CYS A 163 8.68 -0.39 -22.62
CA CYS A 163 10.00 -0.99 -22.78
C CYS A 163 9.93 -2.44 -22.27
N VAL A 164 9.62 -3.36 -23.19
CA VAL A 164 9.72 -4.81 -23.00
C VAL A 164 11.06 -5.27 -23.57
#